data_AF-A0A2N0PSR2-F1
#
_entry.id   AF-A0A2N0PSR2-F1
#
_cell.length_a   1.000
_cell.length_b   1.000
_cell.length_c   1.000
_cell.angle_alpha   90.00
_cell.angle_beta   90.00
_cell.angle_gamma   90.00
#
_symmetry.space_group_name_H-M   'P 1'
#
loop_
_entity.id
_entity.type
_entity.pdbx_description
1 polymer ?
#
loop_
_entity_poly.entity_id
_entity_poly.type
_entity_poly.pdbx_seq_one_letter_code
_entity_poly.pdbx_strand_id
1 'polypeptide(L)'
;MTFLQNSTINRKSFRHRKVDNKKPLRIYTPGEINEDDCIPVSRAGIEIETGVEKEEEEEWHLVNALKLRTESMEKGATASGKATIPVPTSSRRISYYADVYQTHKWKKPSTYVKFSLPVEECIGCLYCMDEKDDIWLAEHKQKNNSTLTEDQFEEIMQHFENVAKNKPQLLTKKQFPSWQDCEACLSESLLVLKSEAEKVYSYWKNKRWDRLKQYQKVGPLMFEIKTQEGKDEEDHPWTCFRRRELKPIRRTRRTETASFDKLRKIRKDINSGRQIMVHVTMREKTKKQKIELDRKIFEKECTARELRKKLGIRNEISHEQPKEEPKIIFGGLI
;
A
#
# COMPACT_ATOMS: atom_id res chain seq x y z
N MET A 1 -36.96 44.83 -49.07
CA MET A 1 -35.73 44.65 -48.28
C MET A 1 -35.89 45.44 -46.99
N THR A 2 -36.14 44.72 -45.91
CA THR A 2 -36.19 45.21 -44.52
C THR A 2 -34.78 45.48 -44.02
N PHE A 3 -34.52 46.70 -43.54
CA PHE A 3 -33.43 46.96 -42.60
C PHE A 3 -34.04 47.43 -41.28
N LEU A 4 -33.79 46.61 -40.26
CA LEU A 4 -34.23 46.76 -38.88
C LEU A 4 -33.53 47.92 -38.19
N GLN A 5 -34.26 48.56 -37.27
CA GLN A 5 -33.78 49.56 -36.33
C GLN A 5 -32.56 49.06 -35.56
N ASN A 6 -31.45 49.82 -35.59
CA ASN A 6 -30.42 49.72 -34.57
C ASN A 6 -30.62 50.84 -33.55
N SER A 7 -31.22 50.46 -32.43
CA SER A 7 -31.22 51.22 -31.18
C SER A 7 -29.79 51.57 -30.77
N THR A 8 -29.51 52.87 -30.62
CA THR A 8 -28.30 53.37 -29.97
C THR A 8 -28.21 52.84 -28.53
N ILE A 9 -27.27 51.91 -28.30
CA ILE A 9 -26.93 51.42 -26.97
C ILE A 9 -26.25 52.57 -26.21
N ASN A 10 -27.00 53.17 -25.29
CA ASN A 10 -26.49 54.13 -24.33
C ASN A 10 -25.53 53.41 -23.37
N ARG A 11 -24.23 53.40 -23.68
CA ARG A 11 -23.19 52.92 -22.77
C ARG A 11 -23.13 53.86 -21.57
N LYS A 12 -23.86 53.50 -20.49
CA LYS A 12 -23.71 54.14 -19.18
C LYS A 12 -22.24 54.03 -18.77
N SER A 13 -21.55 55.16 -18.77
CA SER A 13 -20.22 55.29 -18.17
C SER A 13 -20.34 54.96 -16.69
N PHE A 14 -19.86 53.78 -16.28
CA PHE A 14 -19.66 53.45 -14.89
C PHE A 14 -18.45 54.25 -14.39
N ARG A 15 -18.70 55.45 -13.85
CA ARG A 15 -17.72 56.09 -12.97
C ARG A 15 -17.57 55.18 -11.76
N HIS A 16 -16.36 54.66 -11.55
CA HIS A 16 -15.96 54.02 -10.29
C HIS A 16 -16.29 54.98 -9.13
N ARG A 17 -17.39 54.72 -8.43
CA ARG A 17 -17.65 55.38 -7.14
C ARG A 17 -16.73 54.71 -6.14
N LYS A 18 -15.94 55.51 -5.41
CA LYS A 18 -15.12 55.02 -4.29
C LYS A 18 -16.03 54.23 -3.35
N VAL A 19 -15.58 53.03 -2.97
CA VAL A 19 -16.29 52.17 -2.02
C VAL A 19 -16.40 52.93 -0.69
N ASP A 20 -17.61 52.98 -0.14
CA ASP A 20 -17.88 53.64 1.15
C ASP A 20 -17.58 52.65 2.27
N ASN A 21 -16.50 52.90 3.03
CA ASN A 21 -16.04 52.01 4.11
C ASN A 21 -17.06 51.84 5.25
N LYS A 22 -18.13 52.65 5.30
CA LYS A 22 -19.19 52.54 6.31
C LYS A 22 -20.39 51.72 5.84
N LYS A 23 -20.45 51.33 4.57
CA LYS A 23 -21.54 50.49 4.05
C LYS A 23 -21.12 49.01 4.06
N PRO A 24 -21.91 48.12 4.70
CA PRO A 24 -21.64 46.69 4.63
C PRO A 24 -21.78 46.22 3.18
N LEU A 25 -20.76 45.52 2.69
CA LEU A 25 -20.78 44.90 1.36
C LEU A 25 -21.56 43.58 1.42
N ARG A 26 -22.38 43.33 0.41
CA ARG A 26 -23.14 42.09 0.30
C ARG A 26 -22.20 40.95 -0.08
N ILE A 27 -22.28 39.85 0.67
CA ILE A 27 -21.56 38.61 0.38
C ILE A 27 -22.50 37.75 -0.47
N TYR A 28 -22.02 37.27 -1.61
CA TYR A 28 -22.75 36.36 -2.49
C TYR A 28 -22.43 34.91 -2.15
N THR A 29 -23.44 34.04 -2.21
CA THR A 29 -23.27 32.59 -2.11
C THR A 29 -23.04 31.94 -3.49
N PRO A 30 -22.46 30.73 -3.56
CA PRO A 30 -22.25 30.04 -4.83
C PRO A 30 -23.58 29.86 -5.57
N GLY A 31 -23.72 30.49 -6.75
CA GLY A 31 -24.92 30.47 -7.60
C GLY A 31 -25.59 31.83 -7.84
N GLU A 32 -25.23 32.88 -7.09
CA GLU A 32 -25.82 34.23 -7.24
C GLU A 32 -25.01 35.18 -8.15
N ILE A 33 -23.89 34.71 -8.72
CA ILE A 33 -22.98 35.51 -9.53
C ILE A 33 -23.22 35.16 -11.00
N ASN A 34 -23.62 36.13 -11.82
CA ASN A 34 -23.65 35.96 -13.27
C ASN A 34 -22.21 35.98 -13.82
N GLU A 35 -21.88 35.02 -14.69
CA GLU A 35 -20.52 34.88 -15.23
C GLU A 35 -20.03 36.12 -16.00
N ASP A 36 -20.97 36.92 -16.55
CA ASP A 36 -20.69 38.17 -17.26
C ASP A 36 -20.13 39.30 -16.36
N ASP A 37 -20.33 39.22 -15.04
CA ASP A 37 -19.83 40.23 -14.08
C ASP A 37 -18.35 39.98 -13.69
N CYS A 38 -17.77 38.85 -14.12
CA CYS A 38 -16.44 38.39 -13.73
C CYS A 38 -15.37 38.54 -14.83
N ILE A 39 -15.59 39.36 -15.87
CA ILE A 39 -14.63 39.51 -16.98
C ILE A 39 -13.39 40.30 -16.50
N PRO A 40 -12.19 39.67 -16.39
CA PRO A 40 -10.97 40.40 -16.08
C PRO A 40 -10.50 41.13 -17.34
N VAL A 41 -10.18 42.42 -17.21
CA VAL A 41 -9.49 43.18 -18.26
C VAL A 41 -8.03 42.72 -18.29
N SER A 42 -7.73 41.73 -19.13
CA SER A 42 -6.37 41.22 -19.36
C SER A 42 -5.46 42.33 -19.91
N ARG A 43 -4.44 42.72 -19.15
CA ARG A 43 -3.25 43.40 -19.68
C ARG A 43 -2.20 42.35 -20.02
N ALA A 44 -1.48 42.59 -21.12
CA ALA A 44 -0.49 41.68 -21.70
C ALA A 44 0.52 41.15 -20.68
N GLY A 45 0.84 39.87 -20.80
CA GLY A 45 1.65 39.10 -19.85
C GLY A 45 3.10 39.57 -19.79
N ILE A 46 3.57 39.75 -18.55
CA ILE A 46 5.00 39.81 -18.24
C ILE A 46 5.48 38.36 -18.19
N GLU A 47 6.39 38.01 -19.10
CA GLU A 47 7.06 36.71 -19.12
C GLU A 47 8.04 36.67 -17.94
N ILE A 48 7.73 35.85 -16.93
CA ILE A 48 8.54 35.68 -15.72
C ILE A 48 9.20 34.31 -15.85
N GLU A 49 10.54 34.28 -15.96
CA GLU A 49 11.30 33.03 -15.91
C GLU A 49 11.08 32.35 -14.55
N THR A 50 10.25 31.31 -14.55
CA THR A 50 9.76 30.62 -13.36
C THR A 50 10.76 29.65 -12.75
N GLY A 51 11.82 29.30 -13.47
CA GLY A 51 12.80 28.30 -13.03
C GLY A 51 12.20 26.90 -12.86
N VAL A 52 11.03 26.67 -13.48
CA VAL A 52 10.25 25.43 -13.46
C VAL A 52 10.39 24.76 -14.84
N GLU A 53 10.28 23.43 -14.92
CA GLU A 53 10.34 22.76 -16.23
C GLU A 53 9.19 23.22 -17.12
N LYS A 54 9.45 23.40 -18.42
CA LYS A 54 8.51 24.00 -19.40
C LYS A 54 7.11 23.34 -19.44
N GLU A 55 7.02 22.05 -19.12
CA GLU A 55 5.76 21.29 -19.04
C GLU A 55 4.94 21.64 -17.78
N GLU A 56 5.60 22.01 -16.68
CA GLU A 56 4.96 22.39 -15.42
C GLU A 56 4.55 23.88 -15.41
N GLU A 57 5.16 24.72 -16.26
CA GLU A 57 4.79 26.15 -16.41
C GLU A 57 3.35 26.35 -16.92
N GLU A 58 2.75 25.33 -17.54
CA GLU A 58 1.36 25.33 -18.00
C GLU A 58 0.37 24.80 -16.94
N GLU A 59 0.85 24.30 -15.80
CA GLU A 59 -0.03 23.75 -14.76
C GLU A 59 -0.94 24.84 -14.16
N TRP A 60 -2.26 24.61 -14.23
CA TRP A 60 -3.27 25.59 -13.82
C TRP A 60 -3.06 26.15 -12.41
N HIS A 61 -2.70 25.29 -11.44
CA HIS A 61 -2.48 25.71 -10.05
C HIS A 61 -1.23 26.57 -9.89
N LEU A 62 -0.14 26.24 -10.58
CA LEU A 62 1.09 27.02 -10.58
C LEU A 62 0.85 28.40 -11.21
N VAL A 63 0.23 28.43 -12.39
CA VAL A 63 -0.12 29.66 -13.10
C VAL A 63 -1.02 30.56 -12.25
N ASN A 64 -2.01 29.98 -11.57
CA ASN A 64 -2.92 30.74 -10.72
C ASN A 64 -2.22 31.29 -9.47
N ALA A 65 -1.34 30.50 -8.84
CA ALA A 65 -0.54 30.96 -7.69
C ALA A 65 0.43 32.08 -8.07
N LEU A 66 1.07 32.00 -9.24
CA LEU A 66 1.96 33.04 -9.76
C LEU A 66 1.22 34.32 -10.08
N LYS A 67 0.03 34.23 -10.71
CA LYS A 67 -0.84 35.38 -10.97
C LYS A 67 -1.27 36.08 -9.67
N LEU A 68 -1.70 35.30 -8.67
CA LEU A 68 -2.05 35.84 -7.36
C LEU A 68 -0.85 36.52 -6.68
N ARG A 69 0.36 35.97 -6.85
CA ARG A 69 1.60 36.57 -6.34
C ARG A 69 1.94 37.89 -7.05
N THR A 70 1.92 37.94 -8.38
CA THR A 70 2.23 39.17 -9.14
C THR A 70 1.21 40.26 -8.84
N GLU A 71 -0.07 39.92 -8.79
CA GLU A 71 -1.15 40.84 -8.41
C GLU A 71 -0.98 41.40 -6.99
N SER A 72 -0.46 40.59 -6.06
CA SER A 72 -0.16 41.04 -4.70
C SER A 72 1.06 41.97 -4.61
N MET A 73 2.04 41.81 -5.52
CA MET A 73 3.24 42.65 -5.58
C MET A 73 2.96 44.01 -6.24
N GLU A 74 2.14 44.04 -7.29
CA GLU A 74 1.82 45.26 -8.05
C GLU A 74 0.92 46.24 -7.28
N LYS A 75 0.00 45.75 -6.43
CA LYS A 75 -0.99 46.59 -5.76
C LYS A 75 -0.55 47.14 -4.40
N GLY A 76 0.65 46.79 -3.93
CA GLY A 76 1.15 47.15 -2.61
C GLY A 76 0.31 46.53 -1.48
N ALA A 77 0.89 46.40 -0.29
CA ALA A 77 0.37 45.64 0.85
C ALA A 77 -1.01 46.08 1.45
N THR A 78 -1.80 46.90 0.75
CA THR A 78 -3.05 47.50 1.26
C THR A 78 -4.31 47.12 0.47
N ALA A 79 -4.21 46.37 -0.63
CA ALA A 79 -5.39 45.79 -1.28
C ALA A 79 -5.74 44.43 -0.64
N SER A 80 -6.73 44.46 0.25
CA SER A 80 -7.36 43.33 0.92
C SER A 80 -7.81 42.22 -0.05
N GLY A 81 -6.90 41.28 -0.29
CA GLY A 81 -7.19 39.91 -0.68
C GLY A 81 -6.16 39.05 0.01
N LYS A 82 -6.16 39.01 1.36
CA LYS A 82 -5.36 38.03 2.09
C LYS A 82 -5.77 36.67 1.54
N ALA A 83 -4.92 36.05 0.72
CA ALA A 83 -5.08 34.69 0.28
C ALA A 83 -5.25 33.85 1.54
N THR A 84 -6.49 33.56 1.89
CA THR A 84 -6.83 32.88 3.14
C THR A 84 -6.64 31.42 2.83
N ILE A 85 -5.60 30.81 3.42
CA ILE A 85 -5.36 29.38 3.27
C ILE A 85 -6.57 28.68 3.90
N PRO A 86 -7.40 27.97 3.13
CA PRO A 86 -8.54 27.27 3.69
C PRO A 86 -8.02 26.17 4.62
N VAL A 87 -8.36 26.26 5.90
CA VAL A 87 -8.05 25.22 6.87
C VAL A 87 -9.21 24.22 6.85
N PRO A 88 -8.99 22.96 6.44
CA PRO A 88 -10.04 21.96 6.47
C PRO A 88 -10.53 21.74 7.89
N THR A 89 -11.84 21.52 8.05
CA THR A 89 -12.44 21.19 9.35
C THR A 89 -11.95 19.81 9.84
N SER A 90 -11.82 19.63 11.15
CA SER A 90 -11.39 18.35 11.74
C SER A 90 -12.29 17.19 11.31
N SER A 91 -11.68 16.07 10.95
CA SER A 91 -12.39 14.85 10.53
C SER A 91 -13.20 14.21 11.67
N ARG A 92 -14.24 13.45 11.30
CA ARG A 92 -15.08 12.70 12.25
C ARG A 92 -14.32 11.50 12.82
N ARG A 93 -14.65 11.11 14.06
CA ARG A 93 -14.16 9.85 14.65
C ARG A 93 -14.95 8.66 14.08
N ILE A 94 -14.24 7.55 13.85
CA ILE A 94 -14.79 6.29 13.34
C ILE A 94 -15.08 5.37 14.53
N SER A 95 -16.28 4.79 14.59
CA SER A 95 -16.73 3.96 15.72
C SER A 95 -15.96 2.64 15.86
N TYR A 96 -15.68 1.97 14.75
CA TYR A 96 -15.01 0.66 14.69
C TYR A 96 -13.47 0.74 14.77
N TYR A 97 -12.90 1.92 15.09
CA TYR A 97 -11.44 2.10 15.11
C TYR A 97 -10.73 1.15 16.09
N ALA A 98 -11.32 0.94 17.27
CA ALA A 98 -10.73 0.07 18.29
C ALA A 98 -10.70 -1.40 17.82
N ASP A 99 -11.78 -1.85 17.17
CA ASP A 99 -11.93 -3.24 16.71
C ASP A 99 -10.92 -3.58 15.59
N VAL A 100 -10.54 -2.60 14.77
CA VAL A 100 -9.59 -2.80 13.67
C VAL A 100 -8.14 -2.59 14.10
N TYR A 101 -7.83 -1.52 14.83
CA TYR A 101 -6.45 -1.08 15.06
C TYR A 101 -5.90 -1.35 16.48
N GLN A 102 -6.74 -1.68 17.46
CA GLN A 102 -6.30 -1.86 18.86
C GLN A 102 -6.26 -3.33 19.31
N THR A 103 -6.42 -4.27 18.38
CA THR A 103 -6.34 -5.72 18.63
C THR A 103 -4.97 -6.15 19.15
N HIS A 104 -3.90 -5.55 18.63
CA HIS A 104 -2.52 -5.86 19.02
C HIS A 104 -1.83 -4.68 19.71
N LYS A 105 -1.26 -4.95 20.89
CA LYS A 105 -0.50 -3.95 21.65
C LYS A 105 0.96 -3.93 21.20
N TRP A 106 1.36 -2.84 20.54
CA TRP A 106 2.77 -2.62 20.21
C TRP A 106 3.60 -2.39 21.48
N LYS A 107 4.73 -3.08 21.59
CA LYS A 107 5.69 -2.94 22.69
C LYS A 107 6.91 -2.16 22.20
N LYS A 108 7.14 -0.99 22.78
CA LYS A 108 8.27 -0.13 22.45
C LYS A 108 9.60 -0.83 22.79
N PRO A 109 10.52 -1.00 21.83
CA PRO A 109 11.87 -1.49 22.14
C PRO A 109 12.67 -0.45 22.93
N SER A 110 13.68 -0.91 23.68
CA SER A 110 14.59 -0.03 24.42
C SER A 110 15.50 0.81 23.51
N THR A 111 15.71 0.38 22.26
CA THR A 111 16.51 1.05 21.24
C THR A 111 15.63 1.55 20.09
N TYR A 112 16.21 2.34 19.19
CA TYR A 112 15.50 2.78 17.98
C TYR A 112 15.19 1.61 17.05
N VAL A 113 14.01 1.68 16.41
CA VAL A 113 13.56 0.70 15.43
C VAL A 113 14.48 0.74 14.22
N LYS A 114 15.03 -0.43 13.84
CA LYS A 114 15.78 -0.63 12.61
C LYS A 114 14.91 -1.49 11.69
N PHE A 115 14.45 -0.93 10.59
CA PHE A 115 13.47 -1.55 9.70
C PHE A 115 13.75 -1.18 8.25
N SER A 116 13.62 -2.15 7.35
CA SER A 116 13.90 -1.98 5.91
C SER A 116 13.01 -2.83 5.02
N LEU A 117 12.03 -3.55 5.59
CA LEU A 117 11.14 -4.38 4.79
C LEU A 117 10.13 -3.47 4.07
N PRO A 118 9.82 -3.75 2.80
CA PRO A 118 8.76 -3.04 2.11
C PRO A 118 7.39 -3.43 2.69
N VAL A 119 6.36 -2.64 2.36
CA VAL A 119 5.00 -2.82 2.88
C VAL A 119 4.42 -4.18 2.47
N GLU A 120 4.71 -4.61 1.25
CA GLU A 120 4.25 -5.86 0.65
C GLU A 120 4.73 -7.09 1.43
N GLU A 121 5.97 -7.06 1.95
CA GLU A 121 6.51 -8.13 2.79
C GLU A 121 5.91 -8.14 4.21
N CYS A 122 5.31 -7.03 4.64
CA CYS A 122 4.69 -6.92 5.97
C CYS A 122 3.22 -7.32 5.98
N ILE A 123 2.52 -7.15 4.86
CA ILE A 123 1.10 -7.50 4.72
C ILE A 123 0.93 -8.99 4.40
N GLY A 124 1.85 -9.57 3.63
CA GLY A 124 1.77 -10.98 3.22
C GLY A 124 0.87 -11.16 1.99
N CYS A 125 -0.38 -11.58 2.20
CA CYS A 125 -1.33 -11.76 1.10
C CYS A 125 -1.78 -10.40 0.55
N LEU A 126 -1.71 -10.21 -0.77
CA LEU A 126 -2.11 -8.95 -1.43
C LEU A 126 -3.58 -8.94 -1.86
N TYR A 127 -4.21 -10.11 -1.93
CA TYR A 127 -5.63 -10.20 -2.21
C TYR A 127 -6.38 -9.98 -0.89
N CYS A 128 -7.39 -9.11 -0.90
CA CYS A 128 -8.30 -8.93 0.22
C CYS A 128 -9.71 -9.26 -0.24
N MET A 129 -10.42 -10.07 0.55
CA MET A 129 -11.81 -10.41 0.24
C MET A 129 -12.71 -9.15 0.21
N ASP A 130 -13.65 -9.13 -0.74
CA ASP A 130 -14.75 -8.17 -0.76
C ASP A 130 -16.05 -8.80 -0.24
N GLU A 131 -17.14 -8.02 -0.16
CA GLU A 131 -18.41 -8.51 0.36
C GLU A 131 -19.02 -9.65 -0.48
N LYS A 132 -18.63 -9.77 -1.76
CA LYS A 132 -19.07 -10.87 -2.64
C LYS A 132 -18.27 -12.14 -2.38
N ASP A 133 -17.01 -12.01 -2.01
CA ASP A 133 -16.17 -13.12 -1.57
C ASP A 133 -16.71 -13.69 -0.25
N ASP A 134 -17.09 -12.83 0.70
CA ASP A 134 -17.71 -13.22 1.97
C ASP A 134 -18.96 -14.08 1.77
N ILE A 135 -19.89 -13.59 0.93
CA ILE A 135 -21.14 -14.29 0.62
C ILE A 135 -20.83 -15.64 -0.05
N TRP A 136 -19.94 -15.65 -1.04
CA TRP A 136 -19.60 -16.87 -1.75
C TRP A 136 -18.95 -17.91 -0.82
N LEU A 137 -18.00 -17.48 0.02
CA LEU A 137 -17.29 -18.36 0.94
C LEU A 137 -18.25 -18.94 1.99
N ALA A 138 -19.20 -18.15 2.51
CA ALA A 138 -20.22 -18.62 3.43
C ALA A 138 -21.13 -19.68 2.80
N GLU A 139 -21.62 -19.43 1.57
CA GLU A 139 -22.42 -20.41 0.84
C GLU A 139 -21.62 -21.69 0.52
N HIS A 140 -20.35 -21.54 0.15
CA HIS A 140 -19.46 -22.65 -0.19
C HIS A 140 -19.21 -23.56 1.02
N LYS A 141 -18.95 -22.95 2.18
CA LYS A 141 -18.82 -23.67 3.46
C LYS A 141 -20.07 -24.47 3.79
N GLN A 142 -21.26 -23.88 3.62
CA GLN A 142 -22.53 -24.56 3.87
C GLN A 142 -22.81 -25.70 2.88
N LYS A 143 -22.61 -25.47 1.58
CA LYS A 143 -22.93 -26.44 0.52
C LYS A 143 -21.97 -27.63 0.51
N ASN A 144 -20.69 -27.40 0.75
CA ASN A 144 -19.64 -28.41 0.60
C ASN A 144 -19.10 -28.95 1.94
N ASN A 145 -19.63 -28.48 3.08
CA ASN A 145 -19.07 -28.74 4.42
C ASN A 145 -17.55 -28.49 4.46
N SER A 146 -17.13 -27.39 3.83
CA SER A 146 -15.71 -27.05 3.63
C SER A 146 -15.13 -26.41 4.89
N THR A 147 -13.86 -26.70 5.17
CA THR A 147 -13.09 -26.08 6.27
C THR A 147 -12.18 -24.95 5.78
N LEU A 148 -12.39 -24.45 4.56
CA LEU A 148 -11.56 -23.41 3.95
C LEU A 148 -11.60 -22.11 4.78
N THR A 149 -10.45 -21.63 5.25
CA THR A 149 -10.37 -20.35 5.99
C THR A 149 -10.35 -19.16 5.04
N GLU A 150 -10.59 -17.95 5.56
CA GLU A 150 -10.51 -16.70 4.80
C GLU A 150 -9.09 -16.51 4.24
N ASP A 151 -8.06 -16.61 5.09
CA ASP A 151 -6.66 -16.54 4.68
C ASP A 151 -6.31 -17.54 3.55
N GLN A 152 -6.78 -18.79 3.65
CA GLN A 152 -6.54 -19.81 2.62
C GLN A 152 -7.23 -19.48 1.30
N PHE A 153 -8.46 -18.95 1.37
CA PHE A 153 -9.18 -18.48 0.19
C PHE A 153 -8.43 -17.32 -0.48
N GLU A 154 -7.98 -16.33 0.31
CA GLU A 154 -7.21 -15.19 -0.20
C GLU A 154 -5.88 -15.62 -0.83
N GLU A 155 -5.15 -16.55 -0.21
CA GLU A 155 -3.91 -17.12 -0.77
C GLU A 155 -4.17 -17.80 -2.13
N ILE A 156 -5.27 -18.55 -2.26
CA ILE A 156 -5.67 -19.18 -3.52
C ILE A 156 -6.02 -18.12 -4.58
N MET A 157 -6.80 -17.09 -4.22
CA MET A 157 -7.17 -16.00 -5.11
C MET A 157 -5.94 -15.22 -5.58
N GLN A 158 -5.02 -14.90 -4.66
CA GLN A 158 -3.75 -14.23 -4.98
C GLN A 158 -2.89 -15.08 -5.91
N HIS A 159 -2.82 -16.40 -5.69
CA HIS A 159 -2.11 -17.32 -6.57
C HIS A 159 -2.64 -17.24 -8.01
N PHE A 160 -3.96 -17.25 -8.20
CA PHE A 160 -4.57 -17.12 -9.53
C PHE A 160 -4.32 -15.76 -10.18
N GLU A 161 -4.40 -14.66 -9.41
CA GLU A 161 -4.03 -13.32 -9.88
C GLU A 161 -2.56 -13.27 -10.35
N ASN A 162 -1.64 -13.89 -9.61
CA ASN A 162 -0.23 -13.97 -9.96
C ASN A 162 0.01 -14.79 -11.24
N VAL A 163 -0.66 -15.94 -11.39
CA VAL A 163 -0.58 -16.76 -12.62
C VAL A 163 -1.10 -15.98 -13.83
N ALA A 164 -2.21 -15.24 -13.67
CA ALA A 164 -2.76 -14.39 -14.73
C ALA A 164 -1.81 -13.25 -15.09
N LYS A 165 -1.22 -12.58 -14.10
CA LYS A 165 -0.25 -11.48 -14.28
C LYS A 165 1.02 -11.95 -15.01
N ASN A 166 1.46 -13.18 -14.76
CA ASN A 166 2.60 -13.80 -15.43
C ASN A 166 2.31 -14.27 -16.87
N LYS A 167 1.06 -14.16 -17.35
CA LYS A 167 0.65 -14.51 -18.72
C LYS A 167 -0.02 -13.32 -19.43
N PRO A 168 0.68 -12.19 -19.61
CA PRO A 168 0.10 -10.97 -20.19
C PRO A 168 -0.46 -11.19 -21.60
N GLN A 169 0.12 -12.10 -22.38
CA GLN A 169 -0.32 -12.45 -23.73
C GLN A 169 -1.76 -12.99 -23.80
N LEU A 170 -2.24 -13.65 -22.74
CA LEU A 170 -3.62 -14.12 -22.65
C LEU A 170 -4.56 -12.97 -22.33
N LEU A 171 -4.14 -12.10 -21.41
CA LEU A 171 -4.91 -10.93 -20.97
C LEU A 171 -5.15 -9.95 -22.13
N THR A 172 -4.15 -9.71 -22.99
CA THR A 172 -4.31 -8.87 -24.21
C THR A 172 -5.41 -9.42 -25.13
N LYS A 173 -5.56 -10.75 -25.20
CA LYS A 173 -6.60 -11.44 -26.00
C LYS A 173 -7.94 -11.56 -25.27
N LYS A 174 -8.11 -10.93 -24.10
CA LYS A 174 -9.28 -11.08 -23.22
C LYS A 174 -9.54 -12.54 -22.82
N GLN A 175 -8.47 -13.31 -22.67
CA GLN A 175 -8.51 -14.71 -22.21
C GLN A 175 -7.91 -14.82 -20.81
N PHE A 176 -8.36 -15.82 -20.04
CA PHE A 176 -7.85 -16.11 -18.71
C PHE A 176 -7.12 -17.47 -18.71
N PRO A 177 -6.11 -17.66 -17.83
CA PRO A 177 -5.46 -18.96 -17.63
C PRO A 177 -6.46 -20.09 -17.40
N SER A 178 -6.14 -21.29 -17.89
CA SER A 178 -6.91 -22.50 -17.63
C SER A 178 -6.70 -23.02 -16.20
N TRP A 179 -7.48 -24.00 -15.77
CA TRP A 179 -7.26 -24.63 -14.46
C TRP A 179 -5.89 -25.31 -14.43
N GLN A 180 -5.51 -26.00 -15.50
CA GLN A 180 -4.23 -26.68 -15.64
C GLN A 180 -3.05 -25.71 -15.53
N ASP A 181 -3.20 -24.50 -16.07
CA ASP A 181 -2.22 -23.44 -15.95
C ASP A 181 -2.02 -22.99 -14.50
N CYS A 182 -3.10 -22.90 -13.72
CA CYS A 182 -3.07 -22.50 -12.32
C CYS A 182 -2.54 -23.64 -11.42
N GLU A 183 -2.98 -24.87 -11.70
CA GLU A 183 -2.61 -26.08 -10.98
C GLU A 183 -1.11 -26.36 -11.08
N ALA A 184 -0.53 -26.22 -12.28
CA ALA A 184 0.90 -26.48 -12.51
C ALA A 184 1.83 -25.55 -11.71
N CYS A 185 1.34 -24.41 -11.23
CA CYS A 185 2.11 -23.44 -10.47
C CYS A 185 1.79 -23.41 -8.97
N LEU A 186 0.93 -24.30 -8.47
CA LEU A 186 0.55 -24.31 -7.04
C LEU A 186 1.77 -24.51 -6.13
N SER A 187 1.82 -23.75 -5.04
CA SER A 187 2.82 -23.93 -3.98
C SER A 187 2.55 -25.19 -3.18
N GLU A 188 3.57 -25.68 -2.46
CA GLU A 188 3.44 -26.84 -1.57
C GLU A 188 2.35 -26.67 -0.51
N SER A 189 2.17 -25.45 0.03
CA SER A 189 1.11 -25.13 0.98
C SER A 189 -0.29 -25.27 0.38
N LEU A 190 -0.47 -24.84 -0.88
CA LEU A 190 -1.77 -24.87 -1.56
C LEU A 190 -2.11 -26.22 -2.18
N LEU A 191 -1.13 -27.11 -2.38
CA LEU A 191 -1.37 -28.47 -2.88
C LEU A 191 -2.30 -29.28 -1.98
N VAL A 192 -2.26 -29.06 -0.66
CA VAL A 192 -3.18 -29.70 0.30
C VAL A 192 -4.62 -29.26 0.07
N LEU A 193 -4.82 -28.05 -0.46
CA LEU A 193 -6.13 -27.44 -0.72
C LEU A 193 -6.57 -27.56 -2.18
N LYS A 194 -5.92 -28.42 -2.97
CA LYS A 194 -6.16 -28.54 -4.42
C LYS A 194 -7.65 -28.71 -4.78
N SER A 195 -8.38 -29.56 -4.05
CA SER A 195 -9.81 -29.81 -4.29
C SER A 195 -10.69 -28.59 -4.05
N GLU A 196 -10.30 -27.73 -3.10
CA GLU A 196 -10.98 -26.45 -2.85
C GLU A 196 -10.56 -25.41 -3.88
N ALA A 197 -9.27 -25.36 -4.22
CA ALA A 197 -8.72 -24.45 -5.21
C ALA A 197 -9.39 -24.62 -6.59
N GLU A 198 -9.78 -25.83 -6.97
CA GLU A 198 -10.52 -26.08 -8.24
C GLU A 198 -11.89 -25.39 -8.25
N LYS A 199 -12.59 -25.43 -7.11
CA LYS A 199 -13.89 -24.78 -6.95
C LYS A 199 -13.74 -23.26 -6.89
N VAL A 200 -12.74 -22.77 -6.15
CA VAL A 200 -12.38 -21.34 -6.08
C VAL A 200 -11.98 -20.81 -7.45
N TYR A 201 -11.28 -21.58 -8.27
CA TYR A 201 -10.89 -21.17 -9.62
C TYR A 201 -12.11 -20.89 -10.50
N SER A 202 -13.15 -21.72 -10.40
CA SER A 202 -14.41 -21.50 -11.14
C SER A 202 -15.07 -20.17 -10.73
N TYR A 203 -15.06 -19.87 -9.43
CA TYR A 203 -15.55 -18.58 -8.90
C TYR A 203 -14.68 -17.40 -9.36
N TRP A 204 -13.36 -17.47 -9.16
CA TRP A 204 -12.39 -16.46 -9.57
C TRP A 204 -12.54 -16.10 -11.06
N LYS A 205 -12.63 -17.12 -11.93
CA LYS A 205 -12.78 -16.95 -13.37
C LYS A 205 -14.08 -16.21 -13.72
N ASN A 206 -15.19 -16.54 -13.06
CA ASN A 206 -16.45 -15.83 -13.25
C ASN A 206 -16.35 -14.38 -12.76
N LYS A 207 -15.73 -14.15 -11.60
CA LYS A 207 -15.49 -12.81 -11.06
C LYS A 207 -14.66 -11.94 -12.02
N ARG A 208 -13.61 -12.51 -12.63
CA ARG A 208 -12.81 -11.86 -13.69
C ARG A 208 -13.64 -11.52 -14.94
N TRP A 209 -14.53 -12.42 -15.35
CA TRP A 209 -15.44 -12.18 -16.47
C TRP A 209 -16.43 -11.07 -16.19
N ASP A 210 -17.04 -11.05 -15.01
CA ASP A 210 -18.01 -10.01 -14.63
C ASP A 210 -17.34 -8.64 -14.55
N ARG A 211 -16.12 -8.58 -14.00
CA ARG A 211 -15.30 -7.35 -14.03
C ARG A 211 -15.01 -6.90 -15.45
N LEU A 212 -14.61 -7.82 -16.34
CA LEU A 212 -14.35 -7.50 -17.75
C LEU A 212 -15.61 -6.96 -18.45
N LYS A 213 -16.80 -7.52 -18.17
CA LYS A 213 -18.06 -7.00 -18.72
C LYS A 213 -18.40 -5.62 -18.17
N GLN A 214 -18.22 -5.41 -16.86
CA GLN A 214 -18.54 -4.15 -16.19
C GLN A 214 -17.67 -2.99 -16.67
N TYR A 215 -16.36 -3.20 -16.77
CA TYR A 215 -15.40 -2.13 -17.09
C TYR A 215 -14.92 -2.14 -18.55
N GLN A 216 -15.33 -3.14 -19.34
CA GLN A 216 -14.89 -3.38 -20.73
C GLN A 216 -13.36 -3.46 -20.92
N LYS A 217 -12.61 -3.57 -19.82
CA LYS A 217 -11.15 -3.59 -19.77
C LYS A 217 -10.66 -4.78 -18.96
N VAL A 218 -9.63 -5.44 -19.48
CA VAL A 218 -8.95 -6.52 -18.75
C VAL A 218 -8.06 -5.89 -17.69
N GLY A 219 -8.24 -6.29 -16.44
CA GLY A 219 -7.45 -5.83 -15.31
C GLY A 219 -7.53 -6.81 -14.13
N PRO A 220 -6.65 -6.66 -13.15
CA PRO A 220 -6.67 -7.44 -11.91
C PRO A 220 -7.95 -7.18 -11.11
N LEU A 221 -8.32 -8.10 -10.23
CA LEU A 221 -9.49 -7.93 -9.36
C LEU A 221 -9.28 -6.77 -8.38
N MET A 222 -8.11 -6.72 -7.73
CA MET A 222 -7.70 -5.58 -6.91
C MET A 222 -7.35 -4.38 -7.79
N PHE A 223 -7.75 -3.18 -7.38
CA PHE A 223 -7.41 -1.97 -8.12
C PHE A 223 -5.90 -1.68 -8.03
N GLU A 224 -5.29 -1.41 -9.17
CA GLU A 224 -3.90 -0.97 -9.28
C GLU A 224 -3.86 0.50 -9.71
N ILE A 225 -2.83 1.22 -9.24
CA ILE A 225 -2.58 2.61 -9.63
C ILE A 225 -2.18 2.65 -11.10
N LYS A 226 -2.72 3.61 -11.87
CA LYS A 226 -2.29 3.82 -13.25
C LYS A 226 -0.89 4.45 -13.25
N THR A 227 0.09 3.67 -13.70
CA THR A 227 1.46 4.14 -13.95
C THR A 227 1.65 4.35 -15.45
N GLN A 228 2.65 5.13 -15.82
CA GLN A 228 2.98 5.39 -17.22
C GLN A 228 3.63 4.15 -17.86
N GLU A 229 2.94 3.52 -18.81
CA GLU A 229 3.40 2.34 -19.55
C GLU A 229 3.96 2.73 -20.93
N GLY A 230 4.98 3.60 -20.94
CA GLY A 230 5.68 4.00 -22.18
C GLY A 230 5.70 5.51 -22.41
N LYS A 231 6.38 5.94 -23.48
CA LYS A 231 6.60 7.37 -23.77
C LYS A 231 5.40 8.08 -24.38
N ASP A 232 4.48 7.34 -24.98
CA ASP A 232 3.43 7.90 -25.86
C ASP A 232 2.03 7.87 -25.22
N GLU A 233 1.93 7.67 -23.90
CA GLU A 233 0.64 7.72 -23.20
C GLU A 233 0.22 9.17 -22.92
N GLU A 234 -1.02 9.51 -23.32
CA GLU A 234 -1.67 10.80 -23.01
C GLU A 234 -1.59 11.13 -21.51
N ASP A 235 -1.45 12.44 -21.21
CA ASP A 235 -1.45 13.03 -19.87
C ASP A 235 -2.81 12.87 -19.18
N HIS A 236 -3.14 11.65 -18.81
CA HIS A 236 -4.35 11.33 -18.10
C HIS A 236 -4.21 11.75 -16.63
N PRO A 237 -5.21 12.42 -16.02
CA PRO A 237 -5.10 12.95 -14.65
C PRO A 237 -4.78 11.90 -13.57
N TRP A 238 -5.10 10.63 -13.83
CA TRP A 238 -4.87 9.52 -12.90
C TRP A 238 -3.50 8.84 -13.08
N THR A 239 -2.66 9.29 -14.03
CA THR A 239 -1.32 8.71 -14.25
C THR A 239 -0.35 9.24 -13.20
N CYS A 240 0.13 8.35 -12.32
CA CYS A 240 1.02 8.69 -11.22
C CYS A 240 2.41 8.04 -11.38
N PHE A 241 3.41 8.53 -10.62
CA PHE A 241 4.74 7.92 -10.48
C PHE A 241 5.52 7.72 -11.80
N ARG A 242 5.56 8.73 -12.66
CA ARG A 242 6.33 8.69 -13.93
C ARG A 242 7.81 8.43 -13.67
N ARG A 243 8.41 7.50 -14.41
CA ARG A 243 9.83 7.13 -14.25
C ARG A 243 10.70 7.95 -15.21
N ARG A 244 11.37 8.99 -14.69
CA ARG A 244 12.33 9.84 -15.43
C ARG A 244 13.78 9.50 -15.06
N GLU A 245 14.17 8.22 -15.15
CA GLU A 245 15.53 7.80 -14.78
C GLU A 245 16.58 8.28 -15.81
N LEU A 246 17.67 8.87 -15.33
CA LEU A 246 18.81 9.25 -16.16
C LEU A 246 19.51 8.01 -16.72
N LYS A 247 19.85 8.04 -18.01
CA LYS A 247 20.60 6.94 -18.63
C LYS A 247 21.94 6.77 -17.90
N PRO A 248 22.26 5.55 -17.42
CA PRO A 248 23.50 5.33 -16.68
C PRO A 248 24.72 5.57 -17.59
N ILE A 249 25.68 6.35 -17.09
CA ILE A 249 26.95 6.63 -17.78
C ILE A 249 27.82 5.37 -17.74
N ARG A 250 28.29 4.90 -18.89
CA ARG A 250 29.20 3.75 -18.98
C ARG A 250 30.56 4.09 -18.35
N ARG A 251 31.10 3.19 -17.52
CA ARG A 251 32.42 3.35 -16.86
C ARG A 251 33.52 2.62 -17.67
N THR A 252 34.77 3.06 -17.52
CA THR A 252 35.93 2.49 -18.22
C THR A 252 36.34 1.11 -17.65
N ARG A 253 36.72 0.18 -18.54
CA ARG A 253 37.04 -1.24 -18.25
C ARG A 253 38.05 -1.49 -17.12
N ARG A 254 39.03 -0.60 -16.91
CA ARG A 254 40.07 -0.76 -15.85
C ARG A 254 39.50 -0.69 -14.42
N THR A 255 38.33 -0.07 -14.23
CA THR A 255 37.66 0.06 -12.93
C THR A 255 36.83 -1.20 -12.57
N GLU A 256 36.61 -2.11 -13.53
CA GLU A 256 35.72 -3.27 -13.36
C GLU A 256 36.36 -4.38 -12.52
N THR A 257 37.65 -4.69 -12.68
CA THR A 257 38.33 -5.75 -11.91
C THR A 257 38.33 -5.45 -10.40
N ALA A 258 38.68 -4.23 -10.00
CA ALA A 258 38.64 -3.83 -8.59
C ALA A 258 37.22 -3.84 -8.01
N SER A 259 36.20 -3.58 -8.84
CA SER A 259 34.79 -3.67 -8.43
C SER A 259 34.36 -5.11 -8.24
N PHE A 260 34.85 -6.03 -9.08
CA PHE A 260 34.59 -7.47 -8.96
C PHE A 260 35.18 -8.07 -7.68
N ASP A 261 36.42 -7.73 -7.33
CA ASP A 261 37.04 -8.19 -6.08
C ASP A 261 36.28 -7.70 -4.84
N LYS A 262 35.80 -6.45 -4.86
CA LYS A 262 34.92 -5.91 -3.82
C LYS A 262 33.61 -6.69 -3.72
N LEU A 263 32.98 -7.03 -4.84
CA LEU A 263 31.76 -7.85 -4.86
C LEU A 263 32.01 -9.25 -4.28
N ARG A 264 33.15 -9.87 -4.62
CA ARG A 264 33.53 -11.17 -4.06
C ARG A 264 33.73 -11.10 -2.55
N LYS A 265 34.34 -10.03 -2.05
CA LYS A 265 34.48 -9.77 -0.61
C LYS A 265 33.11 -9.61 0.06
N ILE A 266 32.25 -8.74 -0.47
CA ILE A 266 30.89 -8.52 0.04
C ILE A 266 30.12 -9.85 0.11
N ARG A 267 30.18 -10.69 -0.93
CA ARG A 267 29.54 -12.01 -0.93
C ARG A 267 30.06 -12.90 0.20
N LYS A 268 31.37 -12.93 0.43
CA LYS A 268 31.98 -13.71 1.52
C LYS A 268 31.53 -13.20 2.89
N ASP A 269 31.49 -11.88 3.07
CA ASP A 269 31.11 -11.24 4.32
C ASP A 269 29.60 -11.48 4.62
N ILE A 270 28.73 -11.33 3.61
CA ILE A 270 27.29 -11.66 3.72
C ILE A 270 27.09 -13.13 4.07
N ASN A 271 27.82 -14.05 3.42
CA ASN A 271 27.70 -15.47 3.72
C ASN A 271 28.15 -15.80 5.15
N SER A 272 29.23 -15.16 5.61
CA SER A 272 29.72 -15.31 6.99
C SER A 272 28.68 -14.77 8.00
N GLY A 273 28.10 -13.60 7.73
CA GLY A 273 27.00 -13.05 8.53
C GLY A 273 25.78 -13.97 8.56
N ARG A 274 25.40 -14.58 7.43
CA ARG A 274 24.34 -15.58 7.35
C ARG A 274 24.62 -16.78 8.26
N GLN A 275 25.84 -17.31 8.29
CA GLN A 275 26.18 -18.45 9.16
C GLN A 275 26.01 -18.11 10.64
N ILE A 276 26.39 -16.89 11.07
CA ILE A 276 26.16 -16.43 12.44
C ILE A 276 24.65 -16.41 12.75
N MET A 277 23.82 -15.88 11.83
CA MET A 277 22.36 -15.88 12.01
C MET A 277 21.76 -17.29 12.08
N VAL A 278 22.27 -18.24 11.29
CA VAL A 278 21.85 -19.65 11.35
C VAL A 278 22.18 -20.25 12.72
N HIS A 279 23.40 -20.05 13.24
CA HIS A 279 23.78 -20.53 14.57
C HIS A 279 22.95 -19.90 15.69
N VAL A 280 22.68 -18.59 15.63
CA VAL A 280 21.79 -17.91 16.58
C VAL A 280 20.38 -18.49 16.52
N THR A 281 19.84 -18.71 15.32
CA THR A 281 18.52 -19.33 15.13
C THR A 281 18.47 -20.74 15.72
N MET A 282 19.49 -21.56 15.47
CA MET A 282 19.60 -22.90 16.04
C MET A 282 19.63 -22.85 17.57
N ARG A 283 20.46 -21.98 18.15
CA ARG A 283 20.56 -21.76 19.60
C ARG A 283 19.20 -21.40 20.22
N GLU A 284 18.49 -20.44 19.63
CA GLU A 284 17.18 -20.01 20.16
C GLU A 284 16.10 -21.11 19.97
N LYS A 285 16.13 -21.88 18.88
CA LYS A 285 15.27 -23.06 18.70
C LYS A 285 15.53 -24.13 19.77
N THR A 286 16.80 -24.46 20.06
CA THR A 286 17.14 -25.43 21.11
C THR A 286 16.74 -24.94 22.49
N LYS A 287 16.92 -23.66 22.82
CA LYS A 287 16.45 -23.08 24.08
C LYS A 287 14.92 -23.17 24.20
N LYS A 288 14.18 -22.85 23.12
CA LYS A 288 12.72 -23.01 23.09
C LYS A 288 12.32 -24.46 23.35
N GLN A 289 12.96 -25.42 22.67
CA GLN A 289 12.70 -26.85 22.85
C GLN A 289 12.98 -27.30 24.29
N LYS A 290 14.08 -26.84 24.89
CA LYS A 290 14.40 -27.12 26.30
C LYS A 290 13.28 -26.63 27.22
N ILE A 291 12.87 -25.37 27.10
CA ILE A 291 11.79 -24.81 27.94
C ILE A 291 10.47 -25.57 27.73
N GLU A 292 10.18 -25.98 26.49
CA GLU A 292 8.97 -26.76 26.19
C GLU A 292 9.02 -28.16 26.81
N LEU A 293 10.19 -28.81 26.79
CA LEU A 293 10.41 -30.09 27.47
C LEU A 293 10.30 -29.94 28.98
N ASP A 294 10.93 -28.93 29.57
CA ASP A 294 10.85 -28.64 31.01
C ASP A 294 9.38 -28.43 31.44
N ARG A 295 8.60 -27.69 30.64
CA ARG A 295 7.15 -27.54 30.87
C ARG A 295 6.41 -28.88 30.80
N LYS A 296 6.67 -29.70 29.77
CA LYS A 296 6.03 -31.02 29.61
C LYS A 296 6.39 -31.96 30.78
N ILE A 297 7.65 -31.96 31.23
CA ILE A 297 8.10 -32.74 32.38
C ILE A 297 7.32 -32.29 33.62
N PHE A 298 7.26 -31.00 33.90
CA PHE A 298 6.53 -30.45 35.04
C PHE A 298 5.03 -30.83 35.03
N GLU A 299 4.36 -30.71 33.88
CA GLU A 299 2.96 -31.13 33.72
C GLU A 299 2.77 -32.63 33.99
N LYS A 300 3.68 -33.46 33.47
CA LYS A 300 3.66 -34.91 33.70
C LYS A 300 3.92 -35.25 35.17
N GLU A 301 4.84 -34.57 35.83
CA GLU A 301 5.09 -34.75 37.27
C GLU A 301 3.87 -34.37 38.11
N CYS A 302 3.18 -33.27 37.79
CA CYS A 302 1.95 -32.88 38.46
C CYS A 302 0.86 -33.96 38.32
N THR A 303 0.61 -34.42 37.09
CA THR A 303 -0.38 -35.48 36.84
C THR A 303 -0.01 -36.80 37.53
N ALA A 304 1.28 -37.19 37.49
CA ALA A 304 1.76 -38.38 38.17
C ALA A 304 1.62 -38.27 39.69
N ARG A 305 1.84 -37.07 40.26
CA ARG A 305 1.65 -36.81 41.69
C ARG A 305 0.18 -36.92 42.09
N GLU A 306 -0.74 -36.42 41.28
CA GLU A 306 -2.19 -36.57 41.50
C GLU A 306 -2.65 -38.02 41.43
N LEU A 307 -2.19 -38.76 40.41
CA LEU A 307 -2.51 -40.19 40.26
C LEU A 307 -1.96 -41.02 41.42
N ARG A 308 -0.73 -40.75 41.86
CA ARG A 308 -0.13 -41.40 43.04
C ARG A 308 -0.95 -41.18 44.30
N LYS A 309 -1.43 -39.94 44.54
CA LYS A 309 -2.34 -39.64 45.65
C LYS A 309 -3.65 -40.42 45.55
N LYS A 310 -4.26 -40.49 44.37
CA LYS A 310 -5.51 -41.24 44.13
C LYS A 310 -5.35 -42.75 44.35
N LEU A 311 -4.20 -43.32 43.99
CA LEU A 311 -3.93 -44.76 44.05
C LEU A 311 -3.30 -45.21 45.37
N GLY A 312 -3.04 -44.31 46.32
CA GLY A 312 -2.47 -44.65 47.63
C GLY A 312 -1.02 -45.16 47.58
N ILE A 313 -0.29 -44.93 46.50
CA ILE A 313 1.09 -45.41 46.32
C ILE A 313 2.03 -44.51 47.13
N ARG A 314 2.67 -45.08 48.15
CA ARG A 314 3.61 -44.39 49.05
C ARG A 314 5.02 -44.91 48.78
N ASN A 315 5.90 -44.01 48.33
CA ASN A 315 7.35 -44.21 48.08
C ASN A 315 7.75 -44.94 46.79
N GLU A 316 7.98 -44.16 45.74
CA GLU A 316 9.11 -44.41 44.83
C GLU A 316 9.89 -43.11 44.70
N ILE A 317 11.22 -43.24 44.66
CA ILE A 317 12.18 -42.14 44.58
C ILE A 317 11.70 -41.16 43.53
N SER A 318 11.39 -39.97 44.00
CA SER A 318 10.94 -38.88 43.18
C SER A 318 11.98 -38.61 42.09
N HIS A 319 11.60 -38.80 40.82
CA HIS A 319 12.27 -38.14 39.70
C HIS A 319 12.29 -36.60 39.84
N GLU A 320 11.64 -36.06 40.88
CA GLU A 320 11.43 -34.63 41.21
C GLU A 320 12.72 -33.82 41.45
N GLN A 321 13.90 -34.46 41.52
CA GLN A 321 15.17 -33.75 41.65
C GLN A 321 15.96 -33.91 40.34
N PRO A 322 16.17 -32.83 39.56
CA PRO A 322 17.03 -32.91 38.38
C PRO A 322 18.42 -33.37 38.82
N LYS A 323 18.93 -34.43 38.21
CA LYS A 323 20.30 -34.90 38.45
C LYS A 323 21.27 -33.80 38.02
N GLU A 324 22.17 -33.38 38.89
CA GLU A 324 23.22 -32.42 38.53
C GLU A 324 24.18 -33.08 37.54
N GLU A 325 24.09 -32.69 36.28
CA GLU A 325 25.10 -33.04 35.28
C GLU A 325 26.25 -32.01 35.33
N PRO A 326 27.51 -32.46 35.20
CA PRO A 326 28.65 -31.55 35.20
C PRO A 326 28.55 -30.59 34.02
N LYS A 327 28.51 -29.28 34.31
CA LYS A 327 28.55 -28.24 33.28
C LYS A 327 29.91 -28.32 32.57
N ILE A 328 29.89 -28.61 31.27
CA ILE A 328 31.10 -28.55 30.44
C ILE A 328 31.54 -27.08 30.37
N ILE A 329 32.56 -26.72 31.14
CA ILE A 329 33.25 -25.44 31.04
C ILE A 329 34.08 -25.49 29.77
N PHE A 330 33.61 -24.85 28.69
CA PHE A 330 34.47 -24.56 27.55
C PHE A 330 35.50 -23.52 28.01
N GLY A 331 36.66 -24.00 28.45
CA GLY A 331 37.82 -23.18 28.73
C GLY A 331 38.22 -22.42 27.47
N GLY A 332 38.23 -21.09 27.55
CA GLY A 332 38.73 -20.24 26.48
C GLY A 332 40.22 -20.48 26.27
N LEU A 333 40.59 -20.95 25.08
CA LEU A 333 41.88 -20.58 24.52
C LEU A 333 41.67 -19.27 23.76
N ILE A 334 42.22 -18.22 24.35
CA ILE A 334 42.56 -16.95 23.67
C ILE A 334 43.65 -17.24 22.64
#